data_AF-Q8SWF6-F1
#
_entry.id   AF-Q8SWF6-F1
#
_cell.length_a   1.000
_cell.length_b   1.000
_cell.length_c   1.000
_cell.angle_alpha   90.00
_cell.angle_beta   90.00
_cell.angle_gamma   90.00
#
_symmetry.space_group_name_H-M   'P 1'
#
loop_
_entity.id
_entity.type
_entity.pdbx_description
1 polymer ?
#
loop_
_entity_poly.entity_id
_entity_poly.type
_entity_poly.pdbx_seq_one_letter_code
_entity_poly.pdbx_strand_id
1 'polypeptide(L)'
;MPKSDTKQKKRRSNKNRLRIKRARLFGPKDIDQVKEDIESQKKIEYDPELPGGGHFYCCECDRHFITEKVLMEHKRSNPHRRRAKEVREVAHSQRDAEWAVGLT
;
A
#
# COMPACT_ATOMS: atom_id res chain seq x y z
N MET A 1 1.75 15.62 41.45
CA MET A 1 1.48 15.36 40.01
C MET A 1 2.21 14.08 39.60
N PRO A 2 1.53 12.98 39.25
CA PRO A 2 2.20 11.71 38.93
C PRO A 2 3.01 11.85 37.64
N LYS A 3 4.34 11.96 37.76
CA LYS A 3 5.28 12.03 36.62
C LYS A 3 5.35 10.72 35.80
N SER A 4 4.66 9.67 36.25
CA SER A 4 4.61 8.35 35.59
C SER A 4 3.77 8.37 34.32
N ASP A 5 2.61 9.05 34.34
CA ASP A 5 1.67 9.02 33.21
C ASP A 5 2.22 9.76 31.99
N THR A 6 2.98 10.85 32.22
CA THR A 6 3.65 11.59 31.14
C THR A 6 4.77 10.77 30.48
N LYS A 7 5.56 10.01 31.26
CA LYS A 7 6.59 9.10 30.73
C LYS A 7 5.97 7.96 29.91
N GLN A 8 4.88 7.35 30.40
CA GLN A 8 4.18 6.29 29.67
C GLN A 8 3.57 6.82 28.36
N LYS A 9 2.92 7.99 28.38
CA LYS A 9 2.36 8.64 27.17
C LYS A 9 3.45 8.93 26.13
N LYS A 10 4.61 9.45 26.54
CA LYS A 10 5.76 9.71 25.64
C LYS A 10 6.31 8.41 25.02
N ARG A 11 6.42 7.32 25.80
CA ARG A 11 6.82 6.00 25.30
C ARG A 11 5.84 5.45 24.26
N ARG A 12 4.53 5.55 24.51
CA ARG A 12 3.49 5.12 23.55
C ARG A 12 3.53 5.95 22.26
N SER A 13 3.70 7.27 22.37
CA SER A 13 3.87 8.16 21.22
C SER A 13 5.10 7.78 20.38
N ASN A 14 6.25 7.54 21.01
CA ASN A 14 7.46 7.08 20.32
C ASN A 14 7.24 5.72 19.63
N LYS A 15 6.55 4.77 20.27
CA LYS A 15 6.22 3.46 19.67
C LYS A 15 5.31 3.62 18.45
N ASN A 16 4.29 4.47 18.52
CA ASN A 16 3.41 4.75 17.38
C ASN A 16 4.16 5.42 16.23
N ARG A 17 5.03 6.39 16.51
CA ARG A 17 5.90 7.03 15.51
C ARG A 17 6.77 5.99 14.79
N LEU A 18 7.40 5.08 15.54
CA LEU A 18 8.23 4.01 14.97
C LEU A 18 7.40 3.03 14.13
N ARG A 19 6.19 2.69 14.57
CA ARG A 19 5.26 1.82 13.83
C ARG A 19 4.86 2.45 12.49
N ILE A 20 4.46 3.72 12.49
CA ILE A 20 4.10 4.45 11.27
C ILE A 20 5.31 4.55 10.33
N LYS A 21 6.49 4.89 10.87
CA LYS A 21 7.72 4.95 10.07
C LYS A 21 8.04 3.60 9.42
N ARG A 22 7.91 2.49 10.16
CA ARG A 22 8.14 1.15 9.64
C ARG A 22 7.11 0.77 8.57
N ALA A 23 5.84 1.12 8.77
CA ALA A 23 4.79 0.87 7.80
C ALA A 23 4.99 1.68 6.49
N ARG A 24 5.55 2.89 6.55
CA ARG A 24 5.87 3.67 5.35
C ARG A 24 7.09 3.14 4.59
N LEU A 25 8.11 2.66 5.31
CA LEU A 25 9.35 2.17 4.69
C LEU A 25 9.26 0.75 4.14
N PHE A 26 8.50 -0.12 4.81
CA PHE A 26 8.44 -1.55 4.50
C PHE A 26 7.00 -2.05 4.25
N GLY A 27 6.02 -1.16 4.31
CA GLY A 27 4.65 -1.51 3.95
C GLY A 27 4.45 -1.55 2.44
N PRO A 28 3.25 -1.93 2.00
CA PRO A 28 2.89 -1.85 0.59
C PRO A 28 2.91 -0.38 0.13
N LYS A 29 3.14 -0.16 -1.17
CA LYS A 29 2.97 1.16 -1.80
C LYS A 29 1.60 1.74 -1.51
N ASP A 30 1.55 3.07 -1.40
CA ASP A 30 0.31 3.81 -1.21
C ASP A 30 -0.62 3.63 -2.42
N ILE A 31 -1.94 3.73 -2.20
CA ILE A 31 -2.95 3.40 -3.22
C ILE A 31 -2.81 4.30 -4.45
N ASP A 32 -2.51 5.58 -4.24
CA ASP A 32 -2.40 6.57 -5.32
C ASP A 32 -1.18 6.26 -6.21
N GLN A 33 -0.05 5.91 -5.60
CA GLN A 33 1.14 5.46 -6.33
C GLN A 33 0.87 4.16 -7.12
N VAL A 34 0.08 3.25 -6.57
CA VAL A 34 -0.32 2.01 -7.28
C VAL A 34 -1.22 2.33 -8.47
N LYS A 35 -2.14 3.30 -8.34
CA LYS A 35 -2.99 3.75 -9.46
C LYS A 35 -2.16 4.38 -10.56
N GLU A 36 -1.21 5.23 -10.21
CA GLU A 36 -0.25 5.82 -11.15
C GLU A 36 0.57 4.72 -11.87
N ASP A 37 1.12 3.74 -11.14
CA ASP A 37 1.87 2.62 -11.71
C ASP A 37 1.02 1.78 -12.70
N ILE A 38 -0.28 1.63 -12.43
CA ILE A 38 -1.24 0.92 -13.29
C ILE A 38 -1.54 1.74 -14.54
N GLU A 39 -1.78 3.05 -14.40
CA GLU A 39 -2.07 3.96 -15.51
C GLU A 39 -0.86 4.12 -16.43
N SER A 40 0.35 4.22 -15.87
CA SER A 40 1.60 4.31 -16.61
C SER A 40 2.02 2.99 -17.28
N GLN A 41 1.27 1.91 -17.09
CA GLN A 41 1.58 0.55 -17.56
C GLN A 41 3.04 0.18 -17.28
N LYS A 42 3.47 0.32 -16.02
CA LYS A 42 4.87 0.11 -15.64
C LYS A 42 5.39 -1.24 -16.13
N LYS A 43 6.25 -1.22 -17.14
CA LYS A 43 6.91 -2.41 -17.68
C LYS A 43 8.01 -2.80 -16.70
N ILE A 44 7.92 -4.01 -16.19
CA ILE A 44 8.97 -4.58 -15.34
C ILE A 44 9.90 -5.34 -16.26
N GLU A 45 11.14 -4.86 -16.32
CA GLU A 45 12.20 -5.54 -17.05
C GLU A 45 12.59 -6.82 -16.33
N TYR A 46 13.14 -7.76 -17.10
CA TYR A 46 13.69 -8.97 -16.52
C TYR A 46 14.88 -8.62 -15.64
N ASP A 47 14.80 -9.00 -14.37
CA ASP A 47 15.87 -8.81 -13.40
C ASP A 47 16.15 -10.15 -12.70
N PRO A 48 17.37 -10.70 -12.83
CA PRO A 48 17.75 -11.97 -12.20
C PRO A 48 17.75 -11.94 -10.68
N GLU A 49 17.79 -10.75 -10.04
CA GLU A 49 17.73 -10.63 -8.58
C GLU A 49 16.30 -10.74 -8.04
N LEU A 50 15.29 -10.57 -8.90
CA LEU A 50 13.88 -10.64 -8.53
C LEU A 50 13.36 -12.09 -8.63
N PRO A 51 12.48 -12.52 -7.69
CA PRO A 51 11.91 -13.85 -7.76
C PRO A 51 11.09 -14.00 -9.05
N GLY A 52 11.30 -15.13 -9.74
CA GLY A 52 10.66 -15.38 -11.04
C GLY A 52 11.19 -14.50 -12.18
N GLY A 53 12.35 -13.86 -12.02
CA GLY A 53 12.95 -12.99 -13.03
C GLY A 53 12.14 -11.72 -13.29
N GLY A 54 11.29 -11.31 -12.35
CA GLY A 54 10.37 -10.18 -12.52
C GLY A 54 9.10 -10.48 -13.32
N HIS A 55 8.98 -11.66 -13.94
CA HIS A 55 7.82 -11.99 -14.80
C HIS A 55 6.50 -12.14 -14.03
N PHE A 56 6.52 -12.72 -12.83
CA PHE A 56 5.30 -12.98 -12.06
C PHE A 56 5.03 -11.88 -11.04
N TYR A 57 4.65 -10.71 -11.51
CA TYR A 57 4.39 -9.54 -10.66
C TYR A 57 2.90 -9.23 -10.48
N CYS A 58 2.52 -8.75 -9.29
CA CYS A 58 1.22 -8.17 -9.02
C CYS A 58 1.32 -6.67 -8.78
N CYS A 59 0.79 -5.86 -9.71
CA CYS A 59 0.81 -4.39 -9.63
C CYS A 59 0.10 -3.84 -8.40
N GLU A 60 -1.06 -4.39 -8.05
CA GLU A 60 -1.88 -3.87 -6.96
C GLU A 60 -1.24 -4.04 -5.57
N CYS A 61 -0.42 -5.08 -5.42
CA CYS A 61 0.22 -5.45 -4.16
C CYS A 61 1.72 -5.12 -4.13
N ASP A 62 2.31 -4.72 -5.26
CA ASP A 62 3.75 -4.47 -5.45
C ASP A 62 4.62 -5.66 -4.98
N ARG A 63 4.31 -6.86 -5.48
CA ARG A 63 4.99 -8.10 -5.08
C ARG A 63 5.36 -8.97 -6.28
N HIS A 64 6.57 -9.49 -6.25
CA HIS A 64 7.07 -10.49 -7.19
C HIS A 64 6.89 -11.90 -6.62
N PHE A 65 6.52 -12.83 -7.48
CA PHE A 65 6.31 -14.24 -7.14
C PHE A 65 7.27 -15.12 -7.94
N ILE A 66 7.53 -16.33 -7.43
CA ILE A 66 8.49 -17.25 -8.06
C ILE A 66 7.88 -17.97 -9.25
N THR A 67 6.59 -18.31 -9.18
CA THR A 67 5.89 -19.09 -10.21
C THR A 67 4.52 -18.50 -10.52
N GLU A 68 4.01 -18.81 -11.71
CA GLU A 68 2.66 -18.41 -12.15
C GLU A 68 1.56 -18.96 -11.23
N LYS A 69 1.71 -20.21 -10.76
CA LYS A 69 0.72 -20.84 -9.87
C LYS A 69 0.54 -20.03 -8.58
N VAL A 70 1.65 -19.60 -7.97
CA VAL A 70 1.61 -18.81 -6.74
C VAL A 70 1.01 -17.42 -7.00
N LEU A 71 1.29 -16.80 -8.15
CA LEU A 71 0.65 -15.54 -8.54
C LEU A 71 -0.88 -15.71 -8.67
N MET A 72 -1.33 -16.81 -9.27
CA MET A 72 -2.76 -17.10 -9.42
C MET A 72 -3.46 -17.37 -8.08
N GLU A 73 -2.80 -18.10 -7.17
CA GLU A 73 -3.29 -18.29 -5.80
C GLU A 73 -3.33 -16.96 -5.02
N HIS A 74 -2.31 -16.12 -5.17
CA HIS A 74 -2.29 -14.78 -4.58
C HIS A 74 -3.47 -13.94 -5.05
N LYS A 75 -3.79 -13.94 -6.36
CA LYS A 75 -4.95 -13.22 -6.91
C LYS A 75 -6.29 -13.71 -6.33
N ARG A 76 -6.36 -14.98 -5.93
CA ARG A 76 -7.53 -15.57 -5.26
C ARG A 76 -7.57 -15.30 -3.75
N SER A 77 -6.57 -14.66 -3.17
CA SER A 77 -6.54 -14.38 -1.73
C SER A 77 -7.45 -13.19 -1.36
N ASN A 78 -8.06 -13.24 -0.18
CA ASN A 78 -8.82 -12.12 0.40
C ASN A 78 -8.06 -10.78 0.43
N PRO A 79 -6.80 -10.70 0.90
CA PRO A 79 -6.08 -9.43 0.98
C PRO A 79 -5.89 -8.80 -0.40
N HIS A 80 -5.60 -9.60 -1.43
CA HIS A 80 -5.50 -9.11 -2.80
C HIS A 80 -6.84 -8.53 -3.27
N ARG A 81 -7.95 -9.27 -3.12
CA ARG A 81 -9.29 -8.76 -3.52
C ARG A 81 -9.67 -7.46 -2.84
N ARG A 82 -9.33 -7.32 -1.55
CA ARG A 82 -9.55 -6.07 -0.82
C ARG A 82 -8.74 -4.93 -1.44
N ARG A 83 -7.45 -5.17 -1.73
CA ARG A 83 -6.57 -4.18 -2.35
C ARG A 83 -7.03 -3.79 -3.76
N ALA A 84 -7.42 -4.78 -4.57
CA ALA A 84 -7.99 -4.58 -5.90
C ALA A 84 -9.23 -3.67 -5.85
N LYS A 85 -10.09 -3.86 -4.85
CA LYS A 85 -11.27 -3.02 -4.64
C LYS A 85 -10.88 -1.58 -4.29
N GLU A 86 -9.97 -1.39 -3.33
CA GLU A 86 -9.47 -0.07 -2.93
C GLU A 86 -8.83 0.70 -4.11
N VAL A 87 -8.14 -0.01 -5.01
CA VAL A 87 -7.51 0.58 -6.21
C VAL A 87 -8.55 0.96 -7.27
N ARG A 88 -9.67 0.24 -7.38
CA ARG A 88 -10.74 0.55 -8.33
C ARG A 88 -11.61 1.72 -7.90
N GLU A 89 -11.76 1.94 -6.60
CA GLU A 89 -12.52 3.07 -6.07
C GLU A 89 -11.81 4.38 -6.43
N VAL A 90 -12.57 5.37 -6.91
CA VAL A 90 -12.02 6.70 -7.22
C VAL A 90 -11.36 7.26 -5.96
N ALA A 91 -10.13 7.76 -6.09
CA ALA A 91 -9.45 8.36 -4.94
C ALA A 91 -10.27 9.59 -4.51
N HIS A 92 -10.56 9.70 -3.22
CA HIS A 92 -11.21 10.90 -2.69
C HIS A 92 -10.35 12.12 -3.02
N SER A 93 -10.88 12.96 -3.91
CA SER A 93 -10.22 14.20 -4.29
C SER A 93 -10.62 15.33 -3.34
N GLN A 94 -9.75 16.32 -3.20
CA GLN A 94 -10.09 17.59 -2.54
C GLN A 94 -11.37 18.20 -3.16
N ARG A 95 -11.55 18.03 -4.47
CA ARG A 95 -12.76 18.47 -5.19
C ARG A 95 -14.03 17.76 -4.71
N ASP A 96 -13.95 16.47 -4.39
CA ASP A 96 -15.09 15.72 -3.85
C ASP A 96 -15.46 16.23 -2.45
N ALA A 97 -14.46 16.63 -1.66
CA ALA A 97 -14.67 17.21 -0.35
C ALA A 97 -15.30 18.62 -0.43
N GLU A 98 -14.86 19.45 -1.37
CA GLU A 98 -15.47 20.76 -1.65
C GLU A 98 -16.92 20.61 -2.10
N TRP A 99 -17.19 19.71 -3.04
CA TRP A 99 -18.53 19.41 -3.53
C TRP A 99 -19.47 18.93 -2.40
N ALA A 100 -18.97 18.09 -1.49
CA ALA A 100 -19.74 17.61 -0.34
C ALA A 100 -20.09 18.72 0.68
N VAL A 101 -19.26 19.77 0.78
CA VAL A 101 -19.49 20.94 1.65
C VAL A 101 -20.31 22.03 0.93
N GLY A 102 -20.61 21.86 -0.37
CA GLY A 102 -21.36 22.82 -1.17
C GLY A 102 -20.51 23.96 -1.72
N LEU A 103 -19.19 23.79 -1.76
CA LEU A 103 -18.27 24.66 -2.49
C LEU A 103 -18.16 24.12 -3.92
N THR A 104 -18.53 24.95 -4.90
CA THR A 104 -18.38 24.66 -6.35
C THR A 104 -16.95 24.84 -6.83
#